data_AF-A0A2Z7DCU9-F1
#
_entry.id   AF-A0A2Z7DCU9-F1
#
_cell.length_a   1.000
_cell.length_b   1.000
_cell.length_c   1.000
_cell.angle_alpha   90.00
_cell.angle_beta   90.00
_cell.angle_gamma   90.00
#
_symmetry.space_group_name_H-M   'P 1'
#
loop_
_entity.id
_entity.type
_entity.pdbx_description
1 polymer ?
#
loop_
_entity_poly.entity_id
_entity_poly.type
_entity_poly.pdbx_seq_one_letter_code
_entity_poly.pdbx_strand_id
1 'polypeptide(L)'
;MHCSSADALFISRCTVHQQMHCSSADALFISRCTVHQQMHCSSADALFISRCTVHQQMHCSSADALFISRCTVHQQMHCSSADALFISRCTVHQQMHCSSADALFISRCTVHQQMHCSSADALFISRCTVHQQMHCSSADALFISRCTVHQQMHCSSADALFISRCTVHQQMHCSSADALFISRCTVHQQMHCSSADALFISRCTVHQQMHCSSADALFISRCTVHQQMRLSLFSISSCFPLIRNQQLHCDFKFSCFFNFKYCSFQLLGNAFGCFWVLRDYEFIVFPDQMLNPRGHTEDWSSFRVEIYGQVMFDAIFFEIFVRWEVQILLRD
;
A
#
# COMPACT_ATOMS: atom_id res chain seq x y z
N MET A 1 23.06 28.59 -12.33
CA MET A 1 22.73 29.27 -13.61
C MET A 1 21.42 29.99 -13.40
N HIS A 2 21.33 31.27 -13.79
CA HIS A 2 20.11 32.09 -13.69
C HIS A 2 19.74 32.59 -15.09
N CYS A 3 18.47 32.49 -15.46
CA CYS A 3 17.96 32.97 -16.73
C CYS A 3 16.61 33.65 -16.54
N SER A 4 16.37 34.68 -17.36
CA SER A 4 15.13 35.45 -17.39
C SER A 4 14.83 35.86 -18.82
N SER A 5 13.72 35.38 -19.37
CA SER A 5 13.34 35.50 -20.79
C SER A 5 11.84 35.24 -20.95
N ALA A 6 11.26 35.49 -22.13
CA ALA A 6 9.88 35.05 -22.41
C ALA A 6 9.80 33.52 -22.40
N ASP A 7 10.63 32.87 -23.20
CA ASP A 7 10.70 31.40 -23.28
C ASP A 7 12.08 30.95 -22.78
N ALA A 8 12.15 29.79 -22.12
CA ALA A 8 13.42 29.25 -21.64
C ALA A 8 13.55 27.74 -21.88
N LEU A 9 14.54 27.35 -22.68
CA LEU A 9 14.81 25.95 -23.05
C LEU A 9 16.19 25.52 -22.59
N PHE A 10 16.25 24.47 -21.76
CA PHE A 10 17.49 23.90 -21.23
C PHE A 10 17.62 22.42 -21.59
N ILE A 11 18.73 22.06 -22.24
CA ILE A 11 19.09 20.67 -22.49
C ILE A 11 20.46 20.42 -21.85
N SER A 12 20.52 19.55 -20.82
CA SER A 12 21.76 19.29 -20.07
C SER A 12 22.18 17.82 -20.06
N ARG A 13 23.50 17.61 -20.09
CA ARG A 13 24.17 16.33 -19.85
C ARG A 13 25.34 16.59 -18.90
N CYS A 14 25.17 16.27 -17.61
CA CYS A 14 26.12 16.68 -16.57
C CYS A 14 26.53 15.49 -15.70
N THR A 15 27.83 15.33 -15.45
CA THR A 15 28.31 14.19 -14.64
C THR A 15 28.19 14.45 -13.14
N VAL A 16 28.58 15.64 -12.67
CA VAL A 16 28.77 15.94 -11.24
C VAL A 16 27.63 16.75 -10.62
N HIS A 17 27.44 18.02 -11.01
CA HIS A 17 26.46 18.90 -10.35
C HIS A 17 25.85 19.89 -11.34
N GLN A 18 24.56 20.20 -11.18
CA GLN A 18 23.91 21.32 -11.88
C GLN A 18 22.89 22.00 -10.96
N GLN A 19 22.97 23.33 -10.88
CA GLN A 19 21.97 24.20 -10.24
C GLN A 19 21.42 25.19 -11.27
N MET A 20 20.10 25.20 -11.44
CA MET A 20 19.40 26.13 -12.33
C MET A 20 18.25 26.82 -11.61
N HIS A 21 18.15 28.12 -11.85
CA HIS A 21 17.01 28.97 -11.50
C HIS A 21 16.53 29.62 -12.80
N CYS A 22 15.24 29.52 -13.12
CA CYS A 22 14.66 30.21 -14.27
C CYS A 22 13.39 30.95 -13.88
N SER A 23 13.17 32.10 -14.53
CA SER A 23 11.92 32.84 -14.47
C SER A 23 11.54 33.27 -15.88
N SER A 24 10.46 32.70 -16.42
CA SER A 24 10.02 32.90 -17.81
C SER A 24 8.49 32.79 -17.93
N ALA A 25 7.89 33.09 -19.08
CA ALA A 25 6.51 32.69 -19.34
C ALA A 25 6.45 31.17 -19.54
N ASP A 26 7.28 30.65 -20.45
CA ASP A 26 7.34 29.22 -20.74
C ASP A 26 8.70 28.65 -20.32
N ALA A 27 8.72 27.46 -19.70
CA ALA A 27 9.96 26.83 -19.23
C ALA A 27 10.03 25.33 -19.57
N LEU A 28 11.05 24.93 -20.34
CA LEU A 28 11.27 23.55 -20.76
C LEU A 28 12.67 23.07 -20.36
N PHE A 29 12.72 22.01 -19.55
CA PHE A 29 13.96 21.40 -19.03
C PHE A 29 14.08 19.93 -19.44
N ILE A 30 15.15 19.57 -20.14
CA ILE A 30 15.51 18.19 -20.47
C ILE A 30 16.89 17.88 -19.89
N SER A 31 16.96 16.98 -18.89
CA SER A 31 18.22 16.67 -18.19
C SER A 31 18.60 15.19 -18.25
N ARG A 32 19.92 14.95 -18.30
CA ARG A 32 20.53 13.65 -18.03
C ARG A 32 21.75 13.83 -17.12
N CYS A 33 21.58 13.55 -15.83
CA CYS A 33 22.58 13.83 -14.81
C CYS A 33 23.01 12.54 -14.09
N THR A 34 24.32 12.30 -13.88
CA THR A 34 24.71 11.11 -13.11
C THR A 34 24.67 11.33 -11.60
N VAL A 35 25.26 12.42 -11.10
CA VAL A 35 25.38 12.66 -9.64
C VAL A 35 24.26 13.56 -9.10
N HIS A 36 24.25 14.87 -9.37
CA HIS A 36 23.29 15.78 -8.72
C HIS A 36 22.66 16.83 -9.64
N GLN A 37 21.36 17.07 -9.47
CA GLN A 37 20.64 18.18 -10.10
C GLN A 37 19.68 18.88 -9.11
N GLN A 38 19.73 20.20 -9.07
CA GLN A 38 18.75 21.09 -8.45
C GLN A 38 18.16 22.03 -9.52
N MET A 39 16.83 22.14 -9.56
CA MET A 39 16.13 23.11 -10.40
C MET A 39 15.06 23.86 -9.61
N HIS A 40 15.03 25.17 -9.79
CA HIS A 40 13.96 26.05 -9.35
C HIS A 40 13.38 26.75 -10.59
N CYS A 41 12.06 26.72 -10.76
CA CYS A 41 11.38 27.46 -11.82
C CYS A 41 10.22 28.27 -11.28
N SER A 42 10.01 29.43 -11.88
CA SER A 42 8.79 30.22 -11.72
C SER A 42 8.32 30.65 -13.11
N SER A 43 7.19 30.15 -13.57
CA SER A 43 6.71 30.41 -14.93
C SER A 43 5.18 30.39 -15.05
N ALA A 44 4.61 30.67 -16.22
CA ALA A 44 3.22 30.31 -16.50
C ALA A 44 3.14 28.80 -16.74
N ASP A 45 3.92 28.29 -17.71
CA ASP A 45 3.94 26.87 -18.06
C ASP A 45 5.32 26.26 -17.73
N ALA A 46 5.34 25.06 -17.16
CA ALA A 46 6.58 24.39 -16.77
C ALA A 46 6.60 22.90 -17.14
N LEU A 47 7.59 22.51 -17.96
CA LEU A 47 7.79 21.13 -18.42
C LEU A 47 9.18 20.62 -18.06
N PHE A 48 9.24 19.52 -17.29
CA PHE A 48 10.47 18.88 -16.85
C PHE A 48 10.56 17.43 -17.30
N ILE A 49 11.62 17.06 -18.02
CA ILE A 49 11.95 15.69 -18.41
C ILE A 49 13.33 15.35 -17.86
N SER A 50 13.42 14.44 -16.88
CA SER A 50 14.68 14.07 -16.24
C SER A 50 15.03 12.58 -16.34
N ARG A 51 16.33 12.32 -16.43
CA ARG A 51 16.90 10.98 -16.20
C ARG A 51 18.15 11.08 -15.35
N CYS A 52 18.01 10.84 -14.04
CA CYS A 52 19.07 11.01 -13.05
C CYS A 52 19.46 9.66 -12.43
N THR A 53 20.75 9.40 -12.18
CA THR A 53 21.13 8.18 -11.44
C THR A 53 21.11 8.37 -9.92
N VAL A 54 21.79 9.39 -9.40
CA VAL A 54 21.95 9.57 -7.93
C VAL A 54 20.90 10.49 -7.32
N HIS A 55 20.87 11.79 -7.63
CA HIS A 55 19.98 12.73 -6.93
C HIS A 55 19.33 13.78 -7.83
N GLN A 56 18.05 14.07 -7.57
CA GLN A 56 17.32 15.18 -8.18
C GLN A 56 16.42 15.88 -7.14
N GLN A 57 16.50 17.21 -7.10
CA GLN A 57 15.53 18.11 -6.45
C GLN A 57 14.92 19.04 -7.50
N MET A 58 13.60 19.21 -7.45
CA MET A 58 12.88 20.21 -8.25
C MET A 58 11.88 20.98 -7.39
N HIS A 59 11.86 22.29 -7.58
CA HIS A 59 10.85 23.20 -7.06
C HIS A 59 10.24 23.96 -8.26
N CYS A 60 8.93 23.91 -8.43
CA CYS A 60 8.23 24.73 -9.42
C CYS A 60 7.07 25.49 -8.81
N SER A 61 6.90 26.73 -9.24
CA SER A 61 5.70 27.53 -9.03
C SER A 61 5.21 28.01 -10.39
N SER A 62 4.09 27.51 -10.87
CA SER A 62 3.58 27.83 -12.20
C SER A 62 2.05 27.81 -12.28
N ALA A 63 1.44 28.21 -13.39
CA ALA A 63 0.02 27.91 -13.62
C ALA A 63 -0.12 26.41 -13.92
N ASP A 64 0.63 25.91 -14.90
CA ASP A 64 0.62 24.51 -15.32
C ASP A 64 1.99 23.87 -15.05
N ALA A 65 2.01 22.64 -14.53
CA ALA A 65 3.24 21.94 -14.17
C ALA A 65 3.25 20.46 -14.59
N LEU A 66 4.16 20.10 -15.50
CA LEU A 66 4.32 18.74 -16.00
C LEU A 66 5.73 18.18 -15.70
N PHE A 67 5.77 17.07 -14.96
CA PHE A 67 7.02 16.40 -14.56
C PHE A 67 7.07 14.95 -15.05
N ILE A 68 8.09 14.60 -15.83
CA ILE A 68 8.39 13.23 -16.26
C ILE A 68 9.79 12.85 -15.76
N SER A 69 9.87 11.91 -14.81
CA SER A 69 11.15 11.50 -14.20
C SER A 69 11.48 10.03 -14.37
N ARG A 70 12.79 9.74 -14.44
CA ARG A 70 13.33 8.38 -14.30
C ARG A 70 14.60 8.40 -13.47
N CYS A 71 14.46 8.05 -12.20
CA CYS A 71 15.52 8.16 -11.19
C CYS A 71 15.91 6.79 -10.62
N THR A 72 17.19 6.48 -10.44
CA THR A 72 17.56 5.22 -9.74
C THR A 72 17.62 5.40 -8.22
N VAL A 73 18.31 6.41 -7.68
CA VAL A 73 18.51 6.53 -6.22
C VAL A 73 17.50 7.47 -5.57
N HIS A 74 17.55 8.79 -5.78
CA HIS A 74 16.71 9.73 -5.03
C HIS A 74 16.05 10.81 -5.90
N GLN A 75 14.78 11.10 -5.60
CA GLN A 75 14.05 12.24 -6.16
C GLN A 75 13.18 12.92 -5.09
N GLN A 76 13.28 14.25 -5.03
CA GLN A 76 12.34 15.15 -4.34
C GLN A 76 11.71 16.10 -5.35
N MET A 77 10.40 16.31 -5.25
CA MET A 77 9.68 17.33 -5.99
C MET A 77 8.74 18.11 -5.08
N HIS A 78 8.77 19.42 -5.22
CA HIS A 78 7.79 20.35 -4.66
C HIS A 78 7.17 21.14 -5.81
N CYS A 79 5.84 21.17 -5.88
CA CYS A 79 5.13 22.00 -6.84
C CYS A 79 4.03 22.80 -6.14
N SER A 80 3.79 24.01 -6.62
CA SER A 80 2.59 24.77 -6.34
C SER A 80 2.08 25.34 -7.66
N SER A 81 0.88 24.93 -8.09
CA SER A 81 0.34 25.33 -9.40
C SER A 81 -1.19 25.38 -9.41
N ALA A 82 -1.81 25.74 -10.54
CA ALA A 82 -3.22 25.44 -10.77
C ALA A 82 -3.36 23.95 -11.10
N ASP A 83 -2.66 23.50 -12.13
CA ASP A 83 -2.71 22.10 -12.59
C ASP A 83 -1.34 21.43 -12.41
N ALA A 84 -1.33 20.19 -11.88
CA ALA A 84 -0.09 19.47 -11.58
C ALA A 84 -0.13 18.02 -12.07
N LEU A 85 0.77 17.66 -13.00
CA LEU A 85 0.89 16.32 -13.56
C LEU A 85 2.29 15.72 -13.32
N PHE A 86 2.34 14.59 -12.61
CA PHE A 86 3.56 13.87 -12.27
C PHE A 86 3.57 12.44 -12.81
N ILE A 87 4.57 12.10 -13.62
CA ILE A 87 4.84 10.74 -14.09
C ILE A 87 6.25 10.33 -13.63
N SER A 88 6.34 9.39 -12.69
CA SER A 88 7.61 8.92 -12.14
C SER A 88 7.89 7.44 -12.36
N ARG A 89 9.18 7.13 -12.54
CA ARG A 89 9.69 5.76 -12.40
C ARG A 89 10.98 5.77 -11.59
N CYS A 90 10.90 5.35 -10.33
CA CYS A 90 11.97 5.42 -9.36
C CYS A 90 12.40 4.03 -8.85
N THR A 91 13.70 3.76 -8.71
CA THR A 91 14.14 2.48 -8.12
C THR A 91 14.13 2.56 -6.59
N VAL A 92 14.89 3.48 -5.98
CA VAL A 92 15.07 3.50 -4.52
C VAL A 92 14.09 4.46 -3.82
N HIS A 93 14.17 5.78 -3.99
CA HIS A 93 13.39 6.72 -3.18
C HIS A 93 12.72 7.83 -4.00
N GLN A 94 11.47 8.14 -3.65
CA GLN A 94 10.74 9.30 -4.15
C GLN A 94 9.92 9.99 -3.03
N GLN A 95 10.05 11.31 -2.93
CA GLN A 95 9.16 12.20 -2.20
C GLN A 95 8.51 13.19 -3.18
N MET A 96 7.20 13.42 -3.02
CA MET A 96 6.46 14.47 -3.72
C MET A 96 5.57 15.24 -2.76
N HIS A 97 5.61 16.56 -2.89
CA HIS A 97 4.68 17.49 -2.26
C HIS A 97 4.05 18.35 -3.35
N CYS A 98 2.72 18.41 -3.40
CA CYS A 98 1.99 19.29 -4.29
C CYS A 98 0.91 20.07 -3.54
N SER A 99 0.73 21.33 -3.93
CA SER A 99 -0.45 22.12 -3.62
C SER A 99 -1.00 22.65 -4.94
N SER A 100 -2.20 22.26 -5.35
CA SER A 100 -2.77 22.69 -6.63
C SER A 100 -4.30 22.80 -6.61
N ALA A 101 -4.94 23.22 -7.70
CA ALA A 101 -6.37 22.97 -7.90
C ALA A 101 -6.56 21.49 -8.28
N ASP A 102 -5.89 21.05 -9.34
CA ASP A 102 -5.98 19.68 -9.84
C ASP A 102 -4.62 18.97 -9.72
N ALA A 103 -4.62 17.73 -9.24
CA ALA A 103 -3.39 16.96 -9.00
C ALA A 103 -3.46 15.52 -9.53
N LEU A 104 -2.59 15.18 -10.48
CA LEU A 104 -2.49 13.85 -11.09
C LEU A 104 -1.11 13.23 -10.89
N PHE A 105 -1.06 12.08 -10.22
CA PHE A 105 0.16 11.34 -9.93
C PHE A 105 0.13 9.92 -10.52
N ILE A 106 1.09 9.60 -11.38
CA ILE A 106 1.32 8.25 -11.91
C ILE A 106 2.73 7.80 -11.48
N SER A 107 2.82 6.81 -10.59
CA SER A 107 4.10 6.32 -10.08
C SER A 107 4.36 4.84 -10.35
N ARG A 108 5.64 4.51 -10.55
CA ARG A 108 6.14 3.13 -10.47
C ARG A 108 7.46 3.09 -9.70
N CYS A 109 7.39 2.66 -8.44
CA CYS A 109 8.51 2.71 -7.50
C CYS A 109 8.93 1.30 -7.05
N THR A 110 10.23 1.02 -6.95
CA THR A 110 10.69 -0.31 -6.52
C THR A 110 10.76 -0.41 -4.98
N VAL A 111 11.43 0.54 -4.32
CA VAL A 111 11.63 0.52 -2.87
C VAL A 111 10.67 1.45 -2.12
N HIS A 112 10.82 2.78 -2.19
CA HIS A 112 10.06 3.70 -1.33
C HIS A 112 9.40 4.86 -2.09
N GLN A 113 8.16 5.19 -1.69
CA GLN A 113 7.45 6.38 -2.13
C GLN A 113 6.67 7.05 -0.98
N GLN A 114 6.83 8.35 -0.85
CA GLN A 114 5.97 9.25 -0.07
C GLN A 114 5.31 10.27 -1.01
N MET A 115 4.01 10.51 -0.82
CA MET A 115 3.28 11.60 -1.47
C MET A 115 2.42 12.36 -0.48
N HIS A 116 2.46 13.68 -0.57
CA HIS A 116 1.56 14.60 0.10
C HIS A 116 0.92 15.49 -0.96
N CYS A 117 -0.41 15.55 -0.99
CA CYS A 117 -1.15 16.49 -1.83
C CYS A 117 -2.17 17.27 -1.00
N SER A 118 -2.30 18.55 -1.33
CA SER A 118 -3.43 19.40 -0.96
C SER A 118 -4.02 19.98 -2.23
N SER A 119 -5.22 19.58 -2.64
CA SER A 119 -5.83 20.06 -3.88
C SER A 119 -7.35 20.14 -3.82
N ALA A 120 -8.03 20.64 -4.86
CA ALA A 120 -9.47 20.45 -5.01
C ALA A 120 -9.72 18.98 -5.43
N ASP A 121 -9.12 18.57 -6.54
CA ASP A 121 -9.23 17.21 -7.07
C ASP A 121 -7.87 16.49 -7.00
N ALA A 122 -7.88 15.23 -6.58
CA ALA A 122 -6.66 14.45 -6.40
C ALA A 122 -6.76 13.02 -6.96
N LEU A 123 -5.93 12.69 -7.96
CA LEU A 123 -5.88 11.38 -8.60
C LEU A 123 -4.50 10.73 -8.47
N PHE A 124 -4.45 9.57 -7.82
CA PHE A 124 -3.23 8.80 -7.59
C PHE A 124 -3.30 7.40 -8.21
N ILE A 125 -2.38 7.09 -9.13
CA ILE A 125 -2.18 5.75 -9.70
C ILE A 125 -0.78 5.26 -9.34
N SER A 126 -0.68 4.24 -8.48
CA SER A 126 0.61 3.71 -8.02
C SER A 126 0.85 2.24 -8.37
N ARG A 127 2.14 1.90 -8.50
CA ARG A 127 2.62 0.52 -8.54
C ARG A 127 3.96 0.39 -7.81
N CYS A 128 3.91 -0.12 -6.59
CA CYS A 128 5.05 -0.16 -5.68
C CYS A 128 5.39 -1.60 -5.27
N THR A 129 6.67 -1.97 -5.20
CA THR A 129 7.03 -3.32 -4.67
C THR A 129 7.21 -3.34 -3.15
N VAL A 130 7.97 -2.42 -2.55
CA VAL A 130 8.24 -2.44 -1.11
C VAL A 130 7.31 -1.53 -0.30
N HIS A 131 7.41 -0.20 -0.39
CA HIS A 131 6.71 0.71 0.52
C HIS A 131 6.05 1.91 -0.19
N GLN A 132 4.83 2.23 0.24
CA GLN A 132 4.13 3.46 -0.15
C GLN A 132 3.40 4.11 1.03
N GLN A 133 3.60 5.41 1.21
CA GLN A 133 2.78 6.30 2.03
C GLN A 133 2.12 7.35 1.15
N MET A 134 0.83 7.60 1.37
CA MET A 134 0.09 8.71 0.76
C MET A 134 -0.71 9.46 1.81
N HIS A 135 -0.64 10.78 1.75
CA HIS A 135 -1.49 11.71 2.47
C HIS A 135 -2.16 12.63 1.45
N CYS A 136 -3.50 12.72 1.49
CA CYS A 136 -4.22 13.71 0.69
C CYS A 136 -5.23 14.47 1.57
N SER A 137 -5.31 15.78 1.32
CA SER A 137 -6.41 16.63 1.73
C SER A 137 -7.02 17.23 0.48
N SER A 138 -8.27 16.89 0.14
CA SER A 138 -8.91 17.42 -1.08
C SER A 138 -10.42 17.54 -0.98
N ALA A 139 -11.11 18.07 -1.99
CA ALA A 139 -12.56 17.91 -2.10
C ALA A 139 -12.85 16.47 -2.57
N ASP A 140 -12.28 16.07 -3.70
CA ASP A 140 -12.44 14.73 -4.27
C ASP A 140 -11.10 13.99 -4.26
N ALA A 141 -11.10 12.71 -3.88
CA ALA A 141 -9.89 11.91 -3.74
C ALA A 141 -10.03 10.50 -4.35
N LEU A 142 -9.25 10.21 -5.39
CA LEU A 142 -9.26 8.91 -6.09
C LEU A 142 -7.88 8.23 -6.03
N PHE A 143 -7.83 7.04 -5.43
CA PHE A 143 -6.62 6.25 -5.27
C PHE A 143 -6.73 4.87 -5.94
N ILE A 144 -5.84 4.57 -6.87
CA ILE A 144 -5.69 3.26 -7.52
C ILE A 144 -4.29 2.73 -7.22
N SER A 145 -4.17 1.71 -6.35
CA SER A 145 -2.88 1.14 -5.95
C SER A 145 -2.68 -0.32 -6.35
N ARG A 146 -1.41 -0.67 -6.56
CA ARG A 146 -0.98 -2.07 -6.61
C ARG A 146 0.37 -2.24 -5.92
N CYS A 147 0.35 -2.81 -4.73
CA CYS A 147 1.50 -2.91 -3.84
C CYS A 147 1.82 -4.38 -3.52
N THR A 148 3.10 -4.78 -3.39
CA THR A 148 3.40 -6.13 -2.89
C THR A 148 3.62 -6.18 -1.37
N VAL A 149 4.49 -5.35 -0.80
CA VAL A 149 4.80 -5.43 0.64
C VAL A 149 3.93 -4.50 1.48
N HIS A 150 4.05 -3.17 1.40
CA HIS A 150 3.38 -2.27 2.33
C HIS A 150 2.72 -1.05 1.67
N GLN A 151 1.55 -0.68 2.17
CA GLN A 151 0.85 0.55 1.82
C GLN A 151 0.13 1.15 3.05
N GLN A 152 0.34 2.44 3.27
CA GLN A 152 -0.44 3.31 4.15
C GLN A 152 -1.10 4.41 3.30
N MET A 153 -2.38 4.67 3.57
CA MET A 153 -3.11 5.82 3.04
C MET A 153 -3.82 6.56 4.16
N HIS A 154 -3.67 7.89 4.17
CA HIS A 154 -4.45 8.81 4.96
C HIS A 154 -5.14 9.79 4.00
N CYS A 155 -6.45 9.95 4.15
CA CYS A 155 -7.24 10.87 3.32
C CYS A 155 -8.22 11.64 4.19
N SER A 156 -8.31 12.94 3.94
CA SER A 156 -9.37 13.81 4.41
C SER A 156 -10.01 14.47 3.18
N SER A 157 -11.27 14.18 2.88
CA SER A 157 -11.94 14.76 1.71
C SER A 157 -13.46 14.92 1.88
N ALA A 158 -14.17 15.46 0.89
CA ALA A 158 -15.62 15.33 0.81
C ALA A 158 -15.96 13.92 0.32
N ASP A 159 -15.45 13.55 -0.85
CA ASP A 159 -15.66 12.24 -1.46
C ASP A 159 -14.34 11.47 -1.55
N ALA A 160 -14.35 10.17 -1.22
CA ALA A 160 -13.12 9.37 -1.14
C ALA A 160 -13.30 7.97 -1.76
N LEU A 161 -12.53 7.68 -2.83
CA LEU A 161 -12.57 6.41 -3.55
C LEU A 161 -11.21 5.70 -3.56
N PHE A 162 -11.18 4.47 -3.04
CA PHE A 162 -9.97 3.66 -2.92
C PHE A 162 -10.13 2.31 -3.63
N ILE A 163 -9.29 2.05 -4.63
CA ILE A 163 -9.17 0.76 -5.32
C ILE A 163 -7.77 0.20 -5.08
N SER A 164 -7.65 -0.86 -4.26
CA SER A 164 -6.37 -1.44 -3.89
C SER A 164 -6.21 -2.90 -4.33
N ARG A 165 -4.95 -3.29 -4.59
CA ARG A 165 -4.54 -4.68 -4.68
C ARG A 165 -3.18 -4.88 -4.01
N CYS A 166 -3.19 -5.50 -2.84
CA CYS A 166 -2.01 -5.66 -2.00
C CYS A 166 -1.71 -7.15 -1.76
N THR A 167 -0.45 -7.57 -1.65
CA THR A 167 -0.15 -8.94 -1.20
C THR A 167 0.07 -9.05 0.31
N VAL A 168 0.92 -8.23 0.92
CA VAL A 168 1.26 -8.37 2.35
C VAL A 168 0.44 -7.42 3.25
N HIS A 169 0.64 -6.10 3.17
CA HIS A 169 0.00 -5.13 4.08
C HIS A 169 -0.76 -4.00 3.36
N GLN A 170 -1.39 -3.11 4.14
CA GLN A 170 -2.81 -2.77 3.98
C GLN A 170 -3.32 -1.95 5.17
N GLN A 171 -2.92 -0.69 5.31
CA GLN A 171 -3.57 0.29 6.20
C GLN A 171 -4.25 1.42 5.41
N MET A 172 -5.50 1.73 5.76
CA MET A 172 -6.22 2.91 5.26
C MET A 172 -6.93 3.63 6.40
N HIS A 173 -6.76 4.95 6.46
CA HIS A 173 -7.48 5.87 7.32
C HIS A 173 -8.16 6.92 6.44
N CYS A 174 -9.47 7.07 6.60
CA CYS A 174 -10.27 8.02 5.83
C CYS A 174 -11.24 8.79 6.74
N SER A 175 -11.29 10.10 6.54
CA SER A 175 -12.30 10.99 7.09
C SER A 175 -12.97 11.71 5.92
N SER A 176 -14.24 11.44 5.64
CA SER A 176 -14.94 12.08 4.51
C SER A 176 -16.44 12.24 4.73
N ALA A 177 -17.18 12.83 3.80
CA ALA A 177 -18.65 12.72 3.78
C ALA A 177 -19.04 11.34 3.27
N ASP A 178 -18.58 10.99 2.06
CA ASP A 178 -18.83 9.70 1.42
C ASP A 178 -17.52 8.94 1.22
N ALA A 179 -17.54 7.63 1.48
CA ALA A 179 -16.32 6.79 1.46
C ALA A 179 -16.55 5.42 0.79
N LEU A 180 -15.82 5.14 -0.29
CA LEU A 180 -15.92 3.89 -1.05
C LEU A 180 -14.58 3.16 -1.15
N PHE A 181 -14.55 1.91 -0.67
CA PHE A 181 -13.34 1.08 -0.62
C PHE A 181 -13.54 -0.24 -1.37
N ILE A 182 -12.70 -0.51 -2.37
CA ILE A 182 -12.62 -1.77 -3.11
C ILE A 182 -11.23 -2.37 -2.91
N SER A 183 -11.11 -3.41 -2.08
CA SER A 183 -9.82 -4.04 -1.79
C SER A 183 -9.72 -5.49 -2.27
N ARG A 184 -8.48 -5.88 -2.61
CA ARG A 184 -8.09 -7.29 -2.73
C ARG A 184 -6.73 -7.52 -2.10
N CYS A 185 -6.71 -8.16 -0.95
CA CYS A 185 -5.51 -8.40 -0.14
C CYS A 185 -5.26 -9.90 0.01
N THR A 186 -4.00 -10.35 0.11
CA THR A 186 -3.73 -11.74 0.51
C THR A 186 -3.49 -11.89 2.00
N VAL A 187 -2.55 -11.17 2.60
CA VAL A 187 -2.20 -11.36 4.02
C VAL A 187 -3.03 -10.47 4.96
N HIS A 188 -2.89 -9.15 4.95
CA HIS A 188 -3.49 -8.29 5.97
C HIS A 188 -4.17 -7.03 5.42
N GLN A 189 -5.28 -6.63 6.06
CA GLN A 189 -5.95 -5.35 5.84
C GLN A 189 -6.55 -4.80 7.14
N GLN A 190 -6.23 -3.53 7.44
CA GLN A 190 -6.86 -2.69 8.45
C GLN A 190 -7.51 -1.48 7.76
N MET A 191 -8.76 -1.17 8.13
CA MET A 191 -9.44 0.05 7.70
C MET A 191 -10.06 0.77 8.89
N HIS A 192 -9.82 2.09 8.93
CA HIS A 192 -10.49 3.03 9.82
C HIS A 192 -11.20 4.08 8.96
N CYS A 193 -12.50 4.22 9.14
CA CYS A 193 -13.32 5.18 8.40
C CYS A 193 -14.22 5.97 9.35
N SER A 194 -14.24 7.28 9.17
CA SER A 194 -15.18 8.20 9.82
C SER A 194 -15.88 8.98 8.72
N SER A 195 -17.16 8.73 8.48
CA SER A 195 -17.90 9.40 7.39
C SER A 195 -19.40 9.53 7.67
N ALA A 196 -20.17 10.15 6.78
CA ALA A 196 -21.63 10.08 6.83
C ALA A 196 -22.08 8.71 6.29
N ASP A 197 -21.67 8.41 5.05
CA ASP A 197 -21.96 7.16 4.34
C ASP A 197 -20.66 6.39 4.06
N ALA A 198 -20.69 5.06 4.14
CA ALA A 198 -19.50 4.23 3.96
C ALA A 198 -19.80 2.88 3.29
N LEU A 199 -19.11 2.58 2.18
CA LEU A 199 -19.28 1.34 1.41
C LEU A 199 -17.95 0.58 1.23
N PHE A 200 -17.93 -0.68 1.66
CA PHE A 200 -16.72 -1.51 1.67
C PHE A 200 -16.94 -2.81 0.90
N ILE A 201 -16.13 -3.05 -0.13
CA ILE A 201 -16.08 -4.29 -0.90
C ILE A 201 -14.68 -4.89 -0.75
N SER A 202 -14.55 -5.99 0.00
CA SER A 202 -13.26 -6.63 0.25
C SER A 202 -13.20 -8.09 -0.21
N ARG A 203 -11.99 -8.51 -0.61
CA ARG A 203 -11.64 -9.92 -0.74
C ARG A 203 -10.25 -10.18 -0.16
N CYS A 204 -10.20 -10.90 0.95
CA CYS A 204 -8.99 -11.13 1.74
C CYS A 204 -8.77 -12.63 1.93
N THR A 205 -7.53 -13.14 1.84
CA THR A 205 -7.30 -14.57 2.12
C THR A 205 -7.00 -14.88 3.59
N VAL A 206 -6.19 -14.06 4.29
CA VAL A 206 -5.78 -14.34 5.67
C VAL A 206 -6.51 -13.49 6.72
N HIS A 207 -6.34 -12.16 6.75
CA HIS A 207 -6.95 -11.32 7.80
C HIS A 207 -7.55 -10.00 7.30
N GLN A 208 -8.64 -9.58 7.95
CA GLN A 208 -9.23 -8.24 7.81
C GLN A 208 -9.73 -7.71 9.17
N GLN A 209 -9.41 -6.46 9.49
CA GLN A 209 -10.00 -5.69 10.58
C GLN A 209 -10.64 -4.40 10.04
N MET A 210 -11.83 -4.05 10.53
CA MET A 210 -12.53 -2.80 10.17
C MET A 210 -13.11 -2.11 11.39
N HIS A 211 -12.91 -0.79 11.44
CA HIS A 211 -13.52 0.13 12.40
C HIS A 211 -14.17 1.28 11.64
N CYS A 212 -15.50 1.38 11.71
CA CYS A 212 -16.24 2.40 11.00
C CYS A 212 -17.16 3.16 11.97
N SER A 213 -17.09 4.49 11.89
CA SER A 213 -18.03 5.40 12.54
C SER A 213 -18.71 6.23 11.47
N SER A 214 -19.90 5.79 11.07
CA SER A 214 -20.74 6.48 10.09
C SER A 214 -22.21 6.34 10.44
N ALA A 215 -23.07 7.16 9.82
CA ALA A 215 -24.52 7.09 10.01
C ALA A 215 -25.07 5.83 9.33
N ASP A 216 -24.68 5.63 8.06
CA ASP A 216 -24.96 4.43 7.28
C ASP A 216 -23.66 3.73 6.85
N ALA A 217 -23.68 2.40 6.83
CA ALA A 217 -22.49 1.58 6.57
C ALA A 217 -22.84 0.22 5.92
N LEU A 218 -22.28 -0.05 4.74
CA LEU A 218 -22.53 -1.27 3.95
C LEU A 218 -21.23 -2.05 3.71
N PHE A 219 -21.26 -3.35 4.01
CA PHE A 219 -20.10 -4.24 3.93
C PHE A 219 -20.36 -5.48 3.07
N ILE A 220 -19.52 -5.69 2.05
CA ILE A 220 -19.49 -6.88 1.19
C ILE A 220 -18.09 -7.47 1.25
N SER A 221 -17.84 -8.34 2.22
CA SER A 221 -16.55 -9.03 2.38
C SER A 221 -16.60 -10.46 1.87
N ARG A 222 -15.43 -10.98 1.45
CA ARG A 222 -15.17 -12.43 1.34
C ARG A 222 -13.78 -12.72 1.93
N CYS A 223 -13.77 -13.33 3.10
CA CYS A 223 -12.57 -13.70 3.86
C CYS A 223 -12.49 -15.21 4.01
N THR A 224 -11.33 -15.84 3.74
CA THR A 224 -11.17 -17.31 3.84
C THR A 224 -10.58 -17.80 5.17
N VAL A 225 -10.11 -16.92 6.06
CA VAL A 225 -9.52 -17.28 7.35
C VAL A 225 -10.12 -16.47 8.51
N HIS A 226 -9.86 -15.15 8.61
CA HIS A 226 -10.43 -14.32 9.69
C HIS A 226 -10.90 -12.92 9.26
N GLN A 227 -11.94 -12.43 9.95
CA GLN A 227 -12.49 -11.07 9.82
C GLN A 227 -12.97 -10.55 11.17
N GLN A 228 -12.71 -9.27 11.47
CA GLN A 228 -13.21 -8.54 12.63
C GLN A 228 -13.81 -7.21 12.20
N MET A 229 -14.99 -6.85 12.73
CA MET A 229 -15.67 -5.58 12.46
C MET A 229 -16.13 -4.93 13.76
N ARG A 230 -16.05 -3.59 13.85
CA ARG A 230 -16.78 -2.79 14.85
C ARG A 230 -17.42 -1.58 14.16
N LEU A 231 -18.69 -1.36 14.46
CA LEU A 231 -19.51 -0.23 14.00
C LEU A 231 -20.05 0.50 15.23
N SER A 232 -20.20 1.82 15.17
CA SER A 232 -20.67 2.64 16.30
C SER A 232 -22.15 3.07 16.20
N LEU A 233 -22.76 3.02 15.01
CA LEU A 233 -24.18 3.30 14.76
C LEU A 233 -24.81 2.24 13.82
N PHE A 234 -25.97 2.57 13.23
CA PHE A 234 -26.95 1.64 12.63
C PHE A 234 -26.37 0.75 11.51
N SER A 235 -26.87 -0.50 11.35
CA SER A 235 -26.36 -1.40 10.30
C SER A 235 -27.29 -2.54 9.91
N ILE A 236 -27.40 -2.80 8.60
CA ILE A 236 -28.04 -3.99 8.03
C ILE A 236 -26.94 -5.01 7.67
N SER A 237 -26.59 -5.86 8.64
CA SER A 237 -25.48 -6.82 8.52
C SER A 237 -25.89 -8.12 7.81
N SER A 238 -25.73 -8.17 6.48
CA SER A 238 -26.01 -9.36 5.65
C SER A 238 -24.85 -10.38 5.63
N CYS A 239 -24.43 -10.85 6.80
CA CYS A 239 -23.38 -11.88 6.92
C CYS A 239 -23.83 -13.26 6.41
N PHE A 240 -23.28 -13.69 5.27
CA PHE A 240 -23.39 -15.08 4.78
C PHE A 240 -22.09 -15.87 5.03
N PRO A 241 -21.95 -16.57 6.17
CA PRO A 241 -20.86 -17.53 6.37
C PRO A 241 -21.13 -18.80 5.56
N LEU A 242 -20.44 -18.97 4.42
CA LEU A 242 -20.42 -20.24 3.68
C LEU A 242 -19.47 -21.23 4.36
N ILE A 243 -20.01 -22.05 5.25
CA ILE A 243 -19.30 -23.06 6.03
C ILE A 243 -19.44 -24.43 5.34
N ARG A 244 -18.36 -25.20 5.08
CA ARG A 244 -18.43 -26.68 5.13
C ARG A 244 -17.15 -27.49 4.87
N ASN A 245 -17.23 -28.67 5.50
CA ASN A 245 -16.98 -30.00 4.92
C ASN A 245 -15.56 -30.32 4.52
N GLN A 246 -14.59 -29.61 5.07
CA GLN A 246 -14.29 -29.75 6.50
C GLN A 246 -14.89 -28.57 7.41
N GLN A 247 -16.12 -28.65 8.09
CA GLN A 247 -17.16 -27.58 8.57
C GLN A 247 -18.69 -28.02 8.96
N LEU A 248 -19.74 -27.12 9.21
CA LEU A 248 -21.13 -27.21 9.97
C LEU A 248 -22.15 -25.94 9.98
N HIS A 249 -23.30 -25.85 10.75
CA HIS A 249 -24.46 -24.82 10.65
C HIS A 249 -25.59 -24.78 11.80
N CYS A 250 -26.67 -23.90 11.79
CA CYS A 250 -27.81 -23.71 12.81
C CYS A 250 -29.24 -23.11 12.35
N ASP A 251 -30.20 -22.67 13.26
CA ASP A 251 -31.67 -22.23 13.15
C ASP A 251 -31.98 -20.73 13.64
N PHE A 252 -32.85 -19.87 13.01
CA PHE A 252 -32.90 -18.36 13.25
C PHE A 252 -34.22 -17.53 12.90
N LYS A 253 -34.40 -16.24 13.36
CA LYS A 253 -35.67 -15.38 13.33
C LYS A 253 -35.47 -13.79 13.33
N PHE A 254 -36.53 -12.90 13.39
CA PHE A 254 -36.42 -11.39 13.55
C PHE A 254 -37.71 -10.46 13.30
N SER A 255 -37.55 -9.09 13.21
CA SER A 255 -38.50 -7.90 13.15
C SER A 255 -39.82 -7.94 13.97
N CYS A 256 -39.73 -8.02 15.30
CA CYS A 256 -40.88 -8.22 16.18
C CYS A 256 -40.65 -7.78 17.66
N PHE A 257 -41.70 -7.19 18.27
CA PHE A 257 -42.20 -7.39 19.67
C PHE A 257 -41.60 -6.74 20.95
N PHE A 258 -42.46 -6.00 21.70
CA PHE A 258 -42.54 -5.90 23.18
C PHE A 258 -43.85 -5.22 23.67
N ASN A 259 -44.45 -5.51 24.86
CA ASN A 259 -45.64 -4.77 25.37
C ASN A 259 -46.14 -5.02 26.85
N PHE A 260 -47.12 -4.18 27.27
CA PHE A 260 -48.24 -4.40 28.24
C PHE A 260 -48.12 -4.16 29.78
N LYS A 261 -49.29 -4.05 30.45
CA LYS A 261 -49.56 -3.84 31.91
C LYS A 261 -50.12 -5.12 32.56
N TYR A 262 -49.41 -5.77 33.49
CA TYR A 262 -50.00 -6.65 34.54
C TYR A 262 -49.04 -6.83 35.73
N CYS A 263 -49.50 -7.46 36.82
CA CYS A 263 -48.79 -7.54 38.11
C CYS A 263 -48.92 -8.92 38.78
N SER A 264 -48.09 -9.15 39.81
CA SER A 264 -48.28 -10.09 40.96
C SER A 264 -47.67 -11.51 40.97
N PHE A 265 -46.83 -11.73 42.01
CA PHE A 265 -46.87 -12.82 43.03
C PHE A 265 -46.12 -14.19 42.89
N GLN A 266 -45.13 -14.36 43.81
CA GLN A 266 -44.83 -15.53 44.71
C GLN A 266 -44.23 -16.87 44.15
N LEU A 267 -43.22 -17.56 44.74
CA LEU A 267 -42.60 -17.61 46.12
C LEU A 267 -41.12 -18.23 46.19
N LEU A 268 -40.01 -17.50 46.60
CA LEU A 268 -38.61 -17.89 47.14
C LEU A 268 -37.45 -16.83 46.86
N GLY A 269 -36.14 -16.79 47.31
CA GLY A 269 -35.30 -17.40 48.41
C GLY A 269 -33.69 -17.38 48.35
N ASN A 270 -32.96 -16.76 49.34
CA ASN A 270 -31.58 -17.00 49.99
C ASN A 270 -30.12 -16.94 49.33
N ALA A 271 -29.04 -16.40 50.04
CA ALA A 271 -27.53 -16.59 49.83
C ALA A 271 -26.52 -15.85 50.83
N PHE A 272 -25.23 -16.29 51.10
CA PHE A 272 -24.08 -15.53 51.82
C PHE A 272 -22.64 -16.23 51.98
N GLY A 273 -21.49 -15.51 52.21
CA GLY A 273 -20.27 -15.94 53.03
C GLY A 273 -18.89 -16.45 52.41
N CYS A 274 -18.23 -17.43 53.09
CA CYS A 274 -17.19 -18.47 52.73
C CYS A 274 -15.71 -18.18 52.25
N PHE A 275 -14.72 -19.09 52.57
CA PHE A 275 -13.29 -19.12 52.11
C PHE A 275 -12.46 -20.45 52.43
N TRP A 276 -11.17 -20.55 52.00
CA TRP A 276 -10.07 -21.57 52.20
C TRP A 276 -10.09 -22.95 51.42
N VAL A 277 -8.87 -23.49 51.16
CA VAL A 277 -8.46 -24.87 50.71
C VAL A 277 -8.54 -25.30 49.21
N LEU A 278 -7.34 -25.34 48.59
CA LEU A 278 -6.84 -26.21 47.51
C LEU A 278 -7.65 -26.43 46.21
N ARG A 279 -7.46 -25.47 45.30
CA ARG A 279 -7.04 -25.77 43.92
C ARG A 279 -5.82 -24.91 43.53
N ASP A 280 -5.26 -25.13 42.34
CA ASP A 280 -3.84 -24.88 42.03
C ASP A 280 -3.63 -23.78 40.95
N TYR A 281 -2.54 -23.84 40.18
CA TYR A 281 -2.28 -23.03 38.98
C TYR A 281 -0.76 -22.91 38.70
N GLU A 282 -0.37 -22.22 37.62
CA GLU A 282 0.95 -22.37 36.96
C GLU A 282 1.50 -21.04 36.38
N PHE A 283 2.78 -21.01 35.99
CA PHE A 283 3.51 -19.80 35.56
C PHE A 283 4.41 -20.06 34.33
N ILE A 284 4.85 -18.99 33.65
CA ILE A 284 5.54 -19.03 32.34
C ILE A 284 6.50 -17.82 32.15
N VAL A 285 7.10 -17.65 30.97
CA VAL A 285 8.09 -16.62 30.55
C VAL A 285 8.84 -17.11 29.29
N PHE A 286 9.88 -16.40 28.82
CA PHE A 286 10.45 -16.59 27.46
C PHE A 286 11.98 -16.33 27.34
N PRO A 287 12.50 -15.11 27.06
CA PRO A 287 13.93 -14.89 26.74
C PRO A 287 14.22 -15.13 25.22
N ASP A 288 15.07 -14.33 24.57
CA ASP A 288 15.18 -14.26 23.11
C ASP A 288 16.51 -13.65 22.60
N GLN A 289 16.85 -13.91 21.33
CA GLN A 289 17.88 -13.26 20.49
C GLN A 289 19.37 -13.37 20.88
N MET A 290 20.24 -12.93 19.96
CA MET A 290 21.71 -12.87 20.01
C MET A 290 22.28 -12.77 18.57
N LEU A 291 23.60 -12.84 18.36
CA LEU A 291 24.25 -12.61 17.06
C LEU A 291 25.68 -13.18 17.01
N ASN A 292 25.87 -14.29 16.28
CA ASN A 292 27.17 -14.80 15.81
C ASN A 292 26.91 -15.73 14.59
N PRO A 293 27.79 -15.86 13.56
CA PRO A 293 29.12 -15.24 13.37
C PRO A 293 29.08 -13.71 13.23
N ARG A 294 30.26 -13.07 13.35
CA ARG A 294 30.45 -11.63 13.09
C ARG A 294 29.63 -10.66 13.98
N GLY A 295 29.31 -10.89 15.26
CA GLY A 295 29.82 -11.91 16.19
C GLY A 295 31.31 -11.78 16.44
N HIS A 296 32.04 -12.89 16.46
CA HIS A 296 33.52 -12.90 16.38
C HIS A 296 34.12 -14.00 15.51
N THR A 297 33.42 -15.12 15.28
CA THR A 297 34.00 -16.32 14.66
C THR A 297 34.39 -16.17 13.17
N GLU A 298 35.35 -16.94 12.63
CA GLU A 298 36.06 -18.09 13.22
C GLU A 298 35.41 -19.43 12.83
N ASP A 299 34.94 -20.13 13.88
CA ASP A 299 33.86 -21.13 13.85
C ASP A 299 34.26 -22.59 13.61
N TRP A 300 33.29 -23.47 13.88
CA TRP A 300 33.39 -24.93 13.72
C TRP A 300 32.09 -25.54 13.17
N SER A 301 31.05 -24.74 12.90
CA SER A 301 29.75 -25.15 12.33
C SER A 301 29.81 -25.53 10.84
N SER A 302 30.70 -26.47 10.49
CA SER A 302 30.81 -27.19 9.22
C SER A 302 29.62 -28.10 8.88
N PHE A 303 29.93 -29.26 8.29
CA PHE A 303 29.02 -30.05 7.46
C PHE A 303 28.52 -29.25 6.23
N ARG A 304 27.42 -29.69 5.61
CA ARG A 304 26.94 -29.30 4.27
C ARG A 304 25.41 -29.38 4.16
N VAL A 305 24.81 -28.83 3.11
CA VAL A 305 23.36 -28.96 2.86
C VAL A 305 22.98 -28.90 1.38
N GLU A 306 23.39 -27.84 0.68
CA GLU A 306 23.06 -27.48 -0.71
C GLU A 306 21.55 -27.47 -1.06
N ILE A 307 21.19 -27.03 -2.26
CA ILE A 307 19.79 -26.86 -2.69
C ILE A 307 19.66 -26.90 -4.23
N TYR A 308 18.55 -27.48 -4.70
CA TYR A 308 18.11 -27.65 -6.10
C TYR A 308 19.05 -28.46 -7.03
N GLY A 309 18.59 -29.05 -8.13
CA GLY A 309 17.22 -29.09 -8.68
C GLY A 309 17.03 -28.17 -9.90
N GLN A 310 17.80 -28.41 -10.97
CA GLN A 310 17.80 -27.61 -12.19
C GLN A 310 17.93 -28.51 -13.43
N VAL A 311 17.28 -28.13 -14.53
CA VAL A 311 17.07 -28.93 -15.77
C VAL A 311 16.08 -30.09 -15.59
N MET A 312 15.33 -30.39 -16.65
CA MET A 312 14.44 -31.54 -16.83
C MET A 312 14.49 -31.92 -18.32
N PHE A 313 14.26 -33.20 -18.64
CA PHE A 313 14.07 -33.68 -20.01
C PHE A 313 13.23 -34.97 -20.02
N ASP A 314 12.55 -35.24 -21.12
CA ASP A 314 11.56 -36.32 -21.26
C ASP A 314 11.99 -37.36 -22.30
N ALA A 315 11.48 -38.60 -22.21
CA ALA A 315 11.90 -39.73 -23.05
C ALA A 315 10.73 -40.60 -23.53
N ILE A 316 10.83 -41.15 -24.75
CA ILE A 316 9.76 -41.86 -25.47
C ILE A 316 9.71 -43.38 -25.13
N PHE A 317 9.91 -43.73 -23.85
CA PHE A 317 9.95 -45.10 -23.28
C PHE A 317 11.19 -45.99 -23.64
N PHE A 318 11.26 -47.21 -23.08
CA PHE A 318 12.46 -48.08 -22.99
C PHE A 318 12.09 -49.56 -22.70
N GLU A 319 13.10 -50.46 -22.61
CA GLU A 319 12.98 -51.90 -22.26
C GLU A 319 14.03 -52.32 -21.19
N ILE A 320 14.30 -53.62 -20.97
CA ILE A 320 14.84 -54.19 -19.72
C ILE A 320 16.06 -55.13 -19.90
N PHE A 321 15.97 -56.26 -20.64
CA PHE A 321 17.05 -57.29 -20.64
C PHE A 321 17.78 -57.48 -21.99
N VAL A 322 19.06 -57.83 -21.86
CA VAL A 322 20.07 -58.20 -22.87
C VAL A 322 20.61 -57.08 -23.81
N ARG A 323 21.91 -56.79 -23.62
CA ARG A 323 23.01 -56.90 -24.62
C ARG A 323 23.81 -55.61 -24.92
N TRP A 324 25.11 -55.82 -25.14
CA TRP A 324 26.12 -54.84 -25.56
C TRP A 324 26.11 -54.60 -27.08
N GLU A 325 26.56 -53.43 -27.56
CA GLU A 325 27.80 -53.28 -28.37
C GLU A 325 28.19 -51.81 -28.66
N VAL A 326 29.27 -51.57 -29.41
CA VAL A 326 30.06 -50.30 -29.51
C VAL A 326 30.35 -49.90 -30.96
N GLN A 327 30.33 -48.59 -31.32
CA GLN A 327 31.02 -47.98 -32.49
C GLN A 327 31.10 -46.42 -32.42
N ILE A 328 31.91 -45.72 -33.26
CA ILE A 328 32.66 -44.46 -32.95
C ILE A 328 32.74 -43.40 -34.12
N LEU A 329 32.80 -42.06 -33.86
CA LEU A 329 33.07 -40.92 -34.82
C LEU A 329 33.49 -39.55 -34.16
N LEU A 330 33.97 -38.50 -34.90
CA LEU A 330 34.47 -37.18 -34.36
C LEU A 330 34.70 -35.99 -35.39
N ARG A 331 34.75 -34.71 -34.91
CA ARG A 331 35.23 -33.37 -35.47
C ARG A 331 34.18 -32.33 -35.98
N ASP A 332 34.53 -31.04 -35.74
CA ASP A 332 34.00 -29.72 -36.16
C ASP A 332 32.78 -29.16 -35.41
#